data_AF-A0A9E5UPI2-F1
#
_entry.id   AF-A0A9E5UPI2-F1
#
_cell.length_a   1.000
_cell.length_b   1.000
_cell.length_c   1.000
_cell.angle_alpha   90.00
_cell.angle_beta   90.00
_cell.angle_gamma   90.00
#
_symmetry.space_group_name_H-M   'P 1'
#
loop_
_entity.id
_entity.type
_entity.pdbx_description
1 polymer ?
#
loop_
_entity_poly.entity_id
_entity_poly.type
_entity_poly.pdbx_seq_one_letter_code
_entity_poly.pdbx_strand_id
1 'polypeptide(L)' 'MRKLTALAAAFAAAAVFTGCTEIAQEPGKSYAGKLDDKPYAGDQYKGDKAKWEQSLAARADNQNDYRRAMAEKK' A
#
# COMPACT_ATOMS: atom_id res chain seq x y z
N MET A 1 31.51 -39.81 -20.28
CA MET A 1 31.77 -38.57 -19.50
C MET A 1 31.25 -37.32 -20.19
N ARG A 2 31.66 -36.96 -21.42
CA ARG A 2 31.20 -35.75 -22.14
C ARG A 2 29.67 -35.52 -22.19
N LYS A 3 28.88 -36.59 -22.42
CA LYS A 3 27.42 -36.51 -22.45
C LYS A 3 26.79 -36.20 -21.08
N LEU A 4 27.39 -36.70 -20.00
CA LEU A 4 26.96 -36.43 -18.63
C LEU A 4 27.28 -34.99 -18.22
N THR A 5 28.45 -34.48 -18.64
CA THR A 5 28.84 -33.08 -18.43
C THR A 5 27.92 -32.11 -19.17
N ALA A 6 27.55 -32.44 -20.41
CA ALA A 6 26.59 -31.64 -21.18
C ALA A 6 25.19 -31.63 -20.54
N LEU A 7 24.73 -32.77 -20.03
CA LEU A 7 23.45 -32.87 -19.33
C LEU A 7 23.45 -32.03 -18.04
N ALA A 8 24.53 -32.11 -17.25
CA ALA A 8 24.67 -31.34 -16.02
C ALA A 8 24.68 -29.83 -16.29
N ALA A 9 25.36 -29.39 -17.34
CA ALA A 9 25.37 -27.98 -17.75
C ALA A 9 23.99 -27.48 -18.19
N ALA A 10 23.22 -28.32 -18.91
CA ALA A 10 21.86 -27.97 -19.33
C ALA A 10 20.91 -27.82 -18.13
N PHE A 11 21.00 -28.71 -17.13
CA PHE A 11 20.22 -28.61 -15.90
C PHE A 11 20.59 -27.38 -15.07
N ALA A 12 21.89 -27.07 -14.96
CA ALA A 12 22.36 -25.87 -14.27
C ALA A 12 21.84 -24.59 -14.95
N ALA A 13 21.83 -24.55 -16.28
CA ALA A 13 21.29 -23.41 -17.03
C ALA A 13 19.78 -23.27 -16.85
N ALA A 14 19.02 -24.37 -16.85
CA ALA A 14 17.57 -24.35 -16.64
C ALA A 14 17.18 -23.85 -15.23
N ALA A 15 17.98 -24.15 -14.22
CA ALA A 15 17.74 -23.72 -12.84
C ALA A 15 17.85 -22.19 -12.64
N VAL A 16 18.54 -21.47 -13.52
CA VAL A 16 18.62 -19.99 -13.44
C VAL A 16 17.29 -19.33 -13.83
N PHE A 17 16.45 -20.00 -14.63
CA PHE A 17 15.16 -19.47 -15.07
C PHE A 17 14.00 -19.69 -14.09
N THR A 18 14.20 -20.42 -13.00
CA THR A 18 13.14 -20.69 -12.01
C THR A 18 12.98 -19.57 -10.97
N GLY A 19 13.75 -18.47 -11.08
CA GLY A 19 13.73 -17.35 -10.13
C GLY A 19 12.57 -16.36 -10.30
N CYS A 20 11.75 -16.49 -11.35
CA CYS A 20 10.56 -15.66 -11.57
C CYS A 20 9.32 -16.32 -10.95
N THR A 21 9.36 -16.60 -9.64
CA THR A 21 8.14 -16.95 -8.92
C THR A 21 7.37 -15.67 -8.61
N GLU A 22 6.09 -15.64 -8.95
CA GLU A 22 5.23 -14.54 -8.52
C GLU A 22 5.23 -14.41 -7.00
N ILE A 23 5.22 -13.17 -6.49
CA ILE A 23 5.01 -12.95 -5.06
C ILE A 23 3.61 -13.45 -4.76
N ALA A 24 3.50 -14.43 -3.85
CA ALA A 24 2.22 -14.98 -3.43
C ALA A 24 1.27 -13.82 -3.07
N GLN A 25 0.16 -13.70 -3.81
CA GLN A 25 -0.89 -12.71 -3.56
C GLN A 25 -1.86 -13.17 -2.47
N GLU A 26 -1.63 -14.35 -1.90
CA GLU A 26 -2.28 -14.76 -0.67
C GLU A 26 -2.16 -13.63 0.35
N PRO A 27 -3.24 -13.27 1.05
CA PRO A 27 -3.17 -12.24 2.06
C PRO A 27 -2.01 -12.59 2.99
N GLY A 28 -0.95 -11.77 2.96
CA GLY A 28 0.14 -11.91 3.92
C GLY A 28 -0.47 -12.00 5.31
N LYS A 29 0.09 -12.85 6.18
CA LYS A 29 -0.47 -13.10 7.53
C LYS A 29 -1.01 -11.79 8.09
N SER A 30 -2.29 -11.78 8.50
CA SER A 30 -2.92 -10.61 9.11
C SER A 30 -1.93 -10.00 10.09
N TYR A 31 -1.63 -8.71 9.90
CA TYR A 31 -0.61 -8.00 10.65
C TYR A 31 -0.74 -8.33 12.15
N ALA A 32 0.22 -9.08 12.67
CA ALA A 32 0.21 -9.61 14.03
C ALA A 32 0.87 -8.65 15.05
N GLY A 33 1.18 -7.43 14.61
CA GLY A 33 1.71 -6.37 15.46
C GLY A 33 0.61 -5.69 16.28
N LYS A 34 1.01 -4.69 17.07
CA LYS A 34 0.07 -3.83 17.79
C LYS A 34 -0.84 -3.11 16.79
N LEU A 35 -2.11 -2.91 17.13
CA LEU A 35 -3.01 -2.09 16.34
C LEU A 35 -2.44 -0.66 16.23
N ASP A 36 -2.54 -0.06 15.04
CA ASP A 36 -2.18 1.34 14.85
C ASP A 36 -3.08 2.26 15.67
N ASP A 37 -2.51 3.37 16.12
CA ASP A 37 -3.27 4.41 16.80
C ASP A 37 -4.34 4.99 15.87
N LYS A 38 -5.49 5.33 16.43
CA LYS A 38 -6.54 5.98 15.66
C LYS A 38 -6.02 7.34 15.12
N PRO A 39 -6.42 7.77 13.91
CA PRO A 39 -5.93 9.02 13.32
C PRO A 39 -6.31 10.27 14.14
N TYR A 40 -7.29 10.15 15.04
CA TYR A 40 -7.73 11.19 15.98
C TYR A 40 -7.17 11.02 17.40
N ALA A 41 -6.28 10.06 17.65
CA ALA A 41 -5.76 9.78 19.00
C ALA A 41 -4.71 10.80 19.48
N GLY A 42 -4.01 11.50 18.58
CA GLY A 42 -2.98 12.47 18.93
C GLY A 42 -3.50 13.79 19.50
N ASP A 43 -2.59 14.64 19.98
CA ASP A 43 -2.89 15.87 20.73
C ASP A 43 -3.79 16.87 20.00
N GLN A 44 -3.77 16.88 18.67
CA GLN A 44 -4.58 17.77 17.85
C GLN A 44 -6.08 17.53 18.03
N TYR A 45 -6.48 16.27 18.19
CA TYR A 45 -7.87 15.86 18.32
C TYR A 45 -8.20 15.26 19.68
N LYS A 46 -7.19 14.85 20.48
CA LYS A 46 -7.35 14.32 21.85
C LYS A 46 -8.34 13.16 21.94
N GLY A 47 -8.39 12.31 20.93
CA GLY A 47 -9.36 11.21 20.84
C GLY A 47 -10.73 11.59 20.28
N ASP A 48 -10.98 12.87 19.96
CA ASP A 48 -12.26 13.34 19.41
C ASP A 48 -12.37 13.01 17.92
N LYS A 49 -13.06 11.90 17.65
CA LYS A 49 -13.37 11.44 16.30
C LYS A 49 -14.24 12.44 15.53
N ALA A 50 -15.24 13.03 16.17
CA ALA A 50 -16.19 13.91 15.49
C ALA A 50 -15.49 15.20 15.01
N LYS A 51 -14.62 15.78 15.84
CA LYS A 51 -13.79 16.93 15.47
C LYS A 51 -12.84 16.60 14.33
N TRP A 52 -12.24 15.41 14.34
CA TRP A 52 -11.40 14.93 13.24
C TRP A 52 -12.19 14.78 11.93
N GLU A 53 -13.35 14.14 11.96
CA GLU A 53 -14.21 13.97 10.79
C GLU A 53 -14.68 15.32 10.21
N GLN A 54 -15.05 16.27 11.07
CA GLN A 54 -15.40 17.62 10.65
C GLN A 54 -14.23 18.33 9.96
N SER A 55 -13.02 18.22 10.51
CA SER A 55 -11.82 18.81 9.89
C SER A 55 -11.50 18.20 8.51
N LEU A 56 -11.74 16.90 8.34
CA LEU A 56 -11.58 16.21 7.06
C LEU A 56 -12.62 16.68 6.03
N ALA A 57 -13.88 16.83 6.44
CA ALA A 57 -14.92 17.35 5.58
C ALA A 57 -14.61 18.78 5.12
N ALA A 58 -14.20 19.66 6.04
CA ALA A 58 -13.80 21.02 5.70
C ALA A 58 -12.59 21.06 4.73
N ARG A 59 -11.62 20.16 4.91
CA ARG A 59 -10.50 20.03 3.97
C ARG A 59 -10.97 19.63 2.59
N ALA A 60 -11.86 18.64 2.50
CA ALA A 60 -12.40 18.17 1.23
C ALA A 60 -13.17 19.28 0.50
N ASP A 61 -13.98 20.05 1.22
CA ASP A 61 -14.70 21.20 0.65
C ASP A 61 -13.75 22.28 0.10
N ASN A 62 -12.68 22.60 0.84
CA ASN A 62 -11.69 23.59 0.41
C ASN A 62 -10.81 23.12 -0.75
N GLN A 63 -10.66 21.81 -0.94
CA GLN A 63 -9.91 21.19 -2.05
C GLN A 63 -10.80 20.87 -3.26
N ASN A 64 -12.09 21.18 -3.21
CA ASN A 64 -13.02 20.91 -4.29
C ASN A 64 -12.98 22.03 -5.34
N ASP A 65 -12.33 21.76 -6.47
CA ASP A 65 -12.19 22.74 -7.55
C ASP A 65 -13.51 23.17 -8.18
N TYR A 66 -14.54 22.30 -8.20
CA TYR A 66 -15.88 22.71 -8.64
C TYR A 66 -16.45 23.79 -7.73
N ARG A 67 -16.30 23.64 -6.41
CA ARG A 67 -16.73 24.66 -5.45
C ARG A 67 -15.93 25.94 -5.56
N ARG A 68 -14.61 25.83 -5.73
CA ARG A 68 -13.71 26.99 -5.89
C ARG A 68 -14.05 27.79 -7.16
N ALA A 69 -14.21 27.12 -8.30
CA ALA A 69 -14.56 27.76 -9.56
C ALA A 69 -15.94 28.45 -9.52
N MET A 70 -16.88 27.94 -8.73
CA MET A 70 -18.19 28.58 -8.54
C MET A 70 -18.14 29.76 -7.56
N ALA A 71 -17.27 29.69 -6.55
CA ALA A 71 -17.06 30.80 -5.61
C ALA A 71 -16.36 32.00 -6.26
N GLU A 72 -15.42 31.77 -7.18
CA GLU A 72 -14.72 32.83 -7.93
C GLU A 72 -15.63 33.60 -8.92
N LYS A 73 -16.77 33.02 -9.29
CA LYS A 73 -17.74 33.63 -10.20
C LYS A 73 -18.78 34.52 -9.50
N LYS A 74 -18.73 34.62 -8.17
CA LYS A 74 -19.69 35.36 -7.35
C LYS A 74 -19.09 36.68 -6.87
#